data_AF-A0A2P2FJM0-F1
#
_entry.id   AF-A0A2P2FJM0-F1
#
_cell.length_a   1.000
_cell.length_b   1.000
_cell.length_c   1.000
_cell.angle_alpha   90.00
_cell.angle_beta   90.00
_cell.angle_gamma   90.00
#
_symmetry.space_group_name_H-M   'P 1'
#
loop_
_entity.id
_entity.type
_entity.pdbx_description
1 polymer ?
#
loop_
_entity_poly.entity_id
_entity_poly.type
_entity_poly.pdbx_seq_one_letter_code
_entity_poly.pdbx_strand_id
1 'polypeptide(L)'
;MKFPETDIVTDIRFAVETTELATALGVCRPLLDEFGAVAVEIERANPESPRTGFLASLFFTCSVAEGETIEQAMRRAVRPAIVKYRLNDENLEIHGDPDRRGFASLRFQKLKVDGYVLFRVVAERGGQETRAPTSVARADSTPREETDIIARVHLRLPVADLNTALDRCLPLVASIGASVIQIVSSRPAGLPEEFCEVALLSATPAIDGEAAEPGLRRVATKLAGQLGLDPDAFEIRGTGDVLIGAIENATWNSGAEQPVEALYVRVDDDPLYQD
;
A
#
# COMPACT_ATOMS: atom_id res chain seq x y z
N MET A 1 1.04 1.98 6.47
CA MET A 1 1.40 0.67 7.04
C MET A 1 2.24 0.90 8.27
N LYS A 2 1.79 0.38 9.41
CA LYS A 2 2.47 0.57 10.70
C LYS A 2 2.93 -0.78 11.23
N PHE A 3 4.23 -0.92 11.43
CA PHE A 3 4.86 -2.11 11.99
C PHE A 3 5.24 -1.89 13.46
N PRO A 4 5.44 -2.95 14.26
CA PRO A 4 5.91 -2.82 15.65
C PRO A 4 7.24 -2.08 15.76
N GLU A 5 7.40 -1.23 16.79
CA GLU A 5 8.67 -0.52 17.10
C GLU A 5 9.85 -1.45 17.45
N THR A 6 9.53 -2.71 17.77
CA THR A 6 10.48 -3.76 18.13
C THR A 6 11.07 -4.48 16.91
N ASP A 7 10.53 -4.22 15.73
CA ASP A 7 10.94 -4.88 14.50
C ASP A 7 11.76 -3.96 13.60
N ILE A 8 12.66 -4.56 12.84
CA ILE A 8 13.23 -3.96 11.63
C ILE A 8 12.36 -4.39 10.45
N VAL A 9 11.93 -3.42 9.66
CA VAL A 9 11.14 -3.59 8.45
C VAL A 9 12.08 -3.46 7.26
N THR A 10 12.09 -4.45 6.37
CA THR A 10 12.79 -4.36 5.09
C THR A 10 11.80 -4.14 3.96
N ASP A 11 11.99 -3.06 3.19
CA ASP A 11 11.29 -2.72 1.95
C ASP A 11 12.13 -3.13 0.74
N ILE A 12 11.60 -4.05 -0.07
CA ILE A 12 12.10 -4.35 -1.41
C ILE A 12 11.17 -3.73 -2.43
N ARG A 13 11.70 -2.80 -3.25
CA ARG A 13 10.92 -2.14 -4.32
C ARG A 13 11.42 -2.52 -5.71
N PHE A 14 10.47 -2.91 -6.56
CA PHE A 14 10.70 -3.30 -7.94
C PHE A 14 9.60 -2.80 -8.88
N ALA A 15 9.91 -2.80 -10.17
CA ALA A 15 9.00 -2.38 -11.24
C ALA A 15 8.72 -3.56 -12.18
N VAL A 16 7.46 -3.72 -12.58
CA VAL A 16 7.03 -4.67 -13.60
C VAL A 16 6.52 -3.85 -14.79
N GLU A 17 7.23 -3.90 -15.90
CA GLU A 17 6.93 -3.13 -17.12
C GLU A 17 5.78 -3.80 -17.90
N THR A 18 4.56 -3.69 -17.37
CA THR A 18 3.34 -4.27 -17.96
C THR A 18 2.14 -3.37 -17.72
N THR A 19 1.19 -3.33 -18.65
CA THR A 19 -0.10 -2.64 -18.47
C THR A 19 -1.14 -3.49 -17.74
N GLU A 20 -0.89 -4.79 -17.61
CA GLU A 20 -1.81 -5.78 -17.06
C GLU A 20 -1.49 -6.06 -15.58
N LEU A 21 -2.43 -5.73 -14.69
CA LEU A 21 -2.30 -6.00 -13.26
C LEU A 21 -2.06 -7.49 -12.97
N ALA A 22 -2.70 -8.40 -13.72
CA ALA A 22 -2.52 -9.84 -13.56
C ALA A 22 -1.06 -10.28 -13.77
N THR A 23 -0.35 -9.66 -14.73
CA THR A 23 1.06 -9.93 -14.97
C THR A 23 1.93 -9.41 -13.81
N ALA A 24 1.64 -8.21 -13.30
CA ALA A 24 2.34 -7.66 -12.14
C ALA A 24 2.15 -8.54 -10.89
N LEU A 25 0.93 -9.04 -10.66
CA LEU A 25 0.63 -9.97 -9.57
C LEU A 25 1.35 -11.30 -9.75
N GLY A 26 1.43 -11.84 -10.98
CA GLY A 26 2.18 -13.06 -11.28
C GLY A 26 3.65 -12.98 -10.87
N VAL A 27 4.26 -11.79 -10.95
CA VAL A 27 5.61 -11.52 -10.45
C VAL A 27 5.64 -11.36 -8.93
N CYS A 28 4.67 -10.64 -8.35
CA CYS A 28 4.67 -10.33 -6.91
C CYS A 28 4.45 -11.58 -6.05
N ARG A 29 3.51 -12.46 -6.42
CA ARG A 29 3.06 -13.57 -5.57
C ARG A 29 4.18 -14.52 -5.12
N PRO A 30 5.07 -15.02 -6.01
CA PRO A 30 6.18 -15.88 -5.59
C PRO A 30 7.15 -15.16 -4.65
N LEU A 31 7.34 -13.85 -4.81
CA LEU A 31 8.23 -13.06 -3.97
C LEU A 31 7.65 -12.83 -2.57
N LEU A 32 6.31 -12.75 -2.43
CA LEU A 32 5.67 -12.69 -1.11
C LEU A 32 6.01 -13.93 -0.28
N ASP A 33 5.86 -15.11 -0.87
CA ASP A 33 6.17 -16.38 -0.20
C ASP A 33 7.68 -16.52 0.05
N GLU A 34 8.51 -16.19 -0.94
CA GLU A 34 9.96 -16.33 -0.85
C GLU A 34 10.57 -15.47 0.28
N PHE A 35 10.08 -14.24 0.46
CA PHE A 35 10.57 -13.35 1.51
C PHE A 35 9.79 -13.45 2.83
N GLY A 36 8.70 -14.23 2.88
CA GLY A 36 7.80 -14.23 4.04
C GLY A 36 7.25 -12.84 4.33
N ALA A 37 6.81 -12.15 3.26
CA ALA A 37 6.31 -10.78 3.37
C ALA A 37 5.10 -10.71 4.31
N VAL A 38 5.09 -9.69 5.16
CA VAL A 38 3.97 -9.35 6.06
C VAL A 38 3.13 -8.20 5.51
N ALA A 39 3.61 -7.48 4.51
CA ALA A 39 2.80 -6.53 3.77
C ALA A 39 3.27 -6.39 2.31
N VAL A 40 2.36 -5.88 1.47
CA VAL A 40 2.61 -5.57 0.07
C VAL A 40 1.89 -4.29 -0.33
N GLU A 41 2.57 -3.49 -1.14
CA GLU A 41 1.98 -2.37 -1.88
C GLU A 41 2.22 -2.58 -3.38
N ILE A 42 1.17 -2.46 -4.19
CA ILE A 42 1.24 -2.49 -5.65
C ILE A 42 0.56 -1.23 -6.16
N GLU A 43 1.28 -0.41 -6.92
CA GLU A 43 0.78 0.83 -7.49
C GLU A 43 0.99 0.85 -9.00
N ARG A 44 0.03 1.41 -9.73
CA ARG A 44 0.22 1.77 -11.14
C ARG A 44 1.19 2.94 -11.19
N ALA A 45 2.21 2.83 -12.04
CA ALA A 45 3.15 3.92 -12.24
C ALA A 45 2.44 5.18 -12.76
N ASN A 46 2.78 6.33 -12.19
CA ASN A 46 2.29 7.62 -12.68
C ASN A 46 2.71 7.77 -14.17
N PRO A 47 1.79 8.10 -15.08
CA PRO A 47 2.10 8.27 -16.51
C PRO A 47 3.13 9.37 -16.82
N GLU A 48 3.35 10.31 -15.91
CA GLU A 48 4.38 11.34 -16.01
C GLU A 48 5.76 10.87 -15.50
N SER A 49 5.81 9.71 -14.85
CA SER A 49 7.05 9.08 -14.41
C SER A 49 7.78 8.46 -15.61
N PRO A 50 9.12 8.46 -15.65
CA PRO A 50 9.88 7.74 -16.67
C PRO A 50 9.70 6.20 -16.59
N ARG A 51 8.92 5.69 -15.63
CA ARG A 51 8.63 4.27 -15.44
C ARG A 51 7.20 4.01 -15.86
N THR A 52 7.00 2.97 -16.66
CA THR A 52 5.67 2.48 -17.05
C THR A 52 5.32 1.21 -16.28
N GLY A 53 4.03 0.90 -16.23
CA GLY A 53 3.51 -0.35 -15.67
C GLY A 53 3.19 -0.27 -14.18
N PHE A 54 3.71 -1.19 -13.37
CA PHE A 54 3.43 -1.27 -11.94
C PHE A 54 4.72 -1.19 -11.11
N LEU A 55 4.65 -0.50 -9.98
CA LEU A 55 5.66 -0.55 -8.94
C LEU A 55 5.11 -1.38 -7.79
N ALA A 56 5.95 -2.21 -7.21
CA ALA A 56 5.59 -3.03 -6.06
C ALA A 56 6.64 -2.89 -4.96
N SER A 57 6.17 -2.81 -3.72
CA SER A 57 6.96 -2.78 -2.49
C SER A 57 6.55 -3.99 -1.64
N LEU A 58 7.52 -4.81 -1.24
CA LEU A 58 7.31 -5.94 -0.33
C LEU A 58 7.95 -5.63 1.01
N PHE A 59 7.20 -5.87 2.09
CA PHE A 59 7.66 -5.61 3.44
C PHE A 59 7.74 -6.91 4.21
N PHE A 60 8.91 -7.20 4.76
CA PHE A 60 9.10 -8.30 5.71
C PHE A 60 9.81 -7.78 6.94
N THR A 61 9.56 -8.42 8.07
CA THR A 61 10.07 -7.96 9.37
C THR A 61 11.03 -8.96 9.98
N CYS A 62 11.94 -8.44 10.80
CA CYS A 62 12.64 -9.27 11.76
C CYS A 62 12.76 -8.53 13.09
N SER A 63 12.48 -9.22 14.19
CA SER A 63 12.67 -8.65 15.52
C SER A 63 14.14 -8.46 15.84
N VAL A 64 14.45 -7.43 16.64
CA VAL A 64 15.79 -7.17 17.17
C VAL A 64 16.10 -8.22 18.25
N ALA A 65 17.22 -8.93 18.10
CA ALA A 65 17.60 -9.98 19.05
C ALA A 65 18.15 -9.38 20.37
N GLU A 66 18.10 -10.15 21.45
CA GLU A 66 18.68 -9.74 22.72
C GLU A 66 20.20 -9.48 22.57
N GLY A 67 20.64 -8.31 23.01
CA GLY A 67 22.05 -7.88 22.91
C GLY A 67 22.49 -7.41 21.52
N GLU A 68 21.59 -7.42 20.52
CA GLU A 68 21.86 -6.89 19.19
C GLU A 68 21.58 -5.39 19.13
N THR A 69 22.46 -4.63 18.47
CA THR A 69 22.20 -3.21 18.19
C THR A 69 21.21 -3.05 17.03
N ILE A 70 20.51 -1.92 16.95
CA ILE A 70 19.60 -1.63 15.82
C ILE A 70 20.34 -1.68 14.47
N GLU A 71 21.58 -1.18 14.42
CA GLU A 71 22.40 -1.28 13.21
C GLU A 71 22.67 -2.74 12.80
N GLN A 72 23.05 -3.60 13.76
CA GLN A 72 23.28 -5.01 13.49
C GLN A 72 22.01 -5.69 12.99
N ALA A 73 20.87 -5.38 13.60
CA ALA A 73 19.57 -5.88 13.17
C ALA A 73 19.21 -5.41 11.75
N MET A 74 19.44 -4.14 11.41
CA MET A 74 19.26 -3.62 10.04
C MET A 74 20.15 -4.35 9.01
N ARG A 75 21.42 -4.57 9.34
CA ARG A 75 22.34 -5.32 8.47
C ARG A 75 21.88 -6.76 8.27
N ARG A 76 21.35 -7.39 9.32
CA ARG A 76 20.79 -8.75 9.24
C ARG A 76 19.50 -8.78 8.42
N ALA A 77 18.63 -7.78 8.58
CA ALA A 77 17.32 -7.70 7.93
C ALA A 77 17.43 -7.67 6.39
N VAL A 78 18.43 -7.00 5.82
CA VAL A 78 18.61 -6.95 4.36
C VAL A 78 19.26 -8.19 3.75
N ARG A 79 19.82 -9.12 4.56
CA ARG A 79 20.56 -10.30 4.06
C ARG A 79 19.78 -11.19 3.10
N PRO A 80 18.47 -11.49 3.31
CA PRO A 80 17.70 -12.27 2.36
C PRO A 80 17.73 -11.69 0.95
N ALA A 81 17.60 -10.36 0.83
CA ALA A 81 17.67 -9.67 -0.45
C ALA A 81 19.09 -9.73 -1.06
N ILE A 82 20.13 -9.53 -0.25
CA ILE A 82 21.53 -9.63 -0.70
C ILE A 82 21.80 -11.00 -1.32
N VAL A 83 21.39 -12.08 -0.64
CA VAL A 83 21.61 -13.46 -1.10
C VAL A 83 20.81 -13.74 -2.37
N LYS A 84 19.51 -13.42 -2.38
CA LYS A 84 18.62 -13.65 -3.53
C LYS A 84 19.13 -12.96 -4.79
N TYR A 85 19.50 -11.69 -4.66
CA TYR A 85 19.86 -10.83 -5.79
C TYR A 85 21.36 -10.77 -6.07
N ARG A 86 22.18 -11.48 -5.28
CA ARG A 86 23.65 -11.47 -5.37
C ARG A 86 24.22 -10.05 -5.30
N LEU A 87 23.68 -9.22 -4.41
CA LEU A 87 24.14 -7.85 -4.19
C LEU A 87 25.43 -7.86 -3.37
N ASN A 88 26.26 -6.81 -3.51
CA ASN A 88 27.45 -6.64 -2.68
C ASN A 88 27.02 -6.10 -1.31
N ASP A 89 27.34 -6.81 -0.22
CA ASP A 89 27.04 -6.38 1.14
C ASP A 89 27.90 -5.21 1.60
N GLU A 90 29.08 -5.03 1.00
CA GLU A 90 29.94 -3.85 1.21
C GLU A 90 29.25 -2.55 0.76
N ASN A 91 28.24 -2.63 -0.11
CA ASN A 91 27.46 -1.47 -0.56
C ASN A 91 26.31 -1.11 0.39
N LEU A 92 26.22 -1.77 1.55
CA LEU A 92 25.22 -1.44 2.56
C LEU A 92 25.65 -0.22 3.36
N GLU A 93 24.88 0.86 3.23
CA GLU A 93 25.12 2.11 3.90
C GLU A 93 24.08 2.36 5.00
N ILE A 94 24.53 2.91 6.12
CA ILE A 94 23.68 3.36 7.22
C ILE A 94 23.56 4.89 7.11
N HIS A 95 22.33 5.37 7.02
CA HIS A 95 22.01 6.79 6.92
C HIS A 95 21.35 7.26 8.21
N GLY A 96 21.88 8.33 8.81
CA GLY A 96 21.36 8.87 10.07
C GLY A 96 21.71 8.02 11.29
N ASP A 97 21.03 8.28 12.40
CA ASP A 97 21.19 7.54 13.66
C ASP A 97 20.18 6.39 13.71
N PRO A 98 20.60 5.11 13.69
CA PRO A 98 19.71 3.95 13.71
C PRO A 98 18.67 3.98 14.86
N ASP A 99 19.01 4.57 16.00
CA ASP A 99 18.10 4.68 17.14
C ASP A 99 17.09 5.82 17.00
N ARG A 100 17.32 6.75 16.06
CA ARG A 100 16.54 7.99 15.87
C ARG A 100 16.21 8.25 14.40
N ARG A 101 15.52 7.29 13.78
CA ARG A 101 15.03 7.33 12.38
C ARG A 101 16.10 7.15 11.30
N GLY A 102 17.23 6.55 11.64
CA GLY A 102 18.18 6.09 10.64
C GLY A 102 17.66 4.87 9.88
N PHE A 103 18.21 4.64 8.70
CA PHE A 103 17.87 3.49 7.86
C PHE A 103 19.13 2.94 7.18
N ALA A 104 19.09 1.65 6.86
CA ALA A 104 20.08 1.00 6.03
C ALA A 104 19.60 0.93 4.58
N SER A 105 20.46 1.23 3.62
CA SER A 105 20.15 1.10 2.20
C SER A 105 21.25 0.40 1.43
N LEU A 106 20.88 -0.49 0.51
CA LEU A 106 21.84 -1.09 -0.41
C LEU A 106 22.00 -0.21 -1.65
N ARG A 107 23.24 0.20 -1.94
CA ARG A 107 23.55 0.88 -3.19
C ARG A 107 23.83 -0.12 -4.32
N PHE A 108 23.01 -0.07 -5.35
CA PHE A 108 23.22 -0.83 -6.59
C PHE A 108 22.56 -0.09 -7.76
N GLN A 109 23.08 -0.33 -8.97
CA GLN A 109 22.38 0.08 -10.19
C GLN A 109 21.13 -0.78 -10.35
N LYS A 110 20.07 -0.22 -10.96
CA LYS A 110 18.83 -0.98 -11.27
C LYS A 110 19.18 -2.36 -11.83
N LEU A 111 18.70 -3.40 -11.15
CA LEU A 111 19.02 -4.78 -11.48
C LEU A 111 17.84 -5.40 -12.25
N LYS A 112 18.08 -5.81 -13.49
CA LYS A 112 17.10 -6.57 -14.26
C LYS A 112 17.08 -8.01 -13.76
N VAL A 113 15.91 -8.46 -13.34
CA VAL A 113 15.59 -9.84 -12.97
C VAL A 113 14.53 -10.33 -13.96
N ASP A 114 14.38 -11.63 -14.13
CA ASP A 114 13.36 -12.17 -15.02
C ASP A 114 11.97 -11.68 -14.60
N GLY A 115 11.30 -10.94 -15.49
CA GLY A 115 9.98 -10.32 -15.25
C GLY A 115 9.95 -8.97 -14.51
N TYR A 116 11.05 -8.46 -13.95
CA TYR A 116 11.02 -7.18 -13.21
C TYR A 116 12.38 -6.48 -13.07
N VAL A 117 12.34 -5.22 -12.65
CA VAL A 117 13.53 -4.42 -12.34
C VAL A 117 13.55 -4.09 -10.85
N LEU A 118 14.50 -4.66 -10.12
CA LEU A 118 14.78 -4.30 -8.72
C LEU A 118 15.51 -2.96 -8.67
N PHE A 119 15.09 -2.05 -7.79
CA PHE A 119 15.71 -0.73 -7.69
C PHE A 119 15.82 -0.16 -6.27
N ARG A 120 15.28 -0.82 -5.25
CA ARG A 120 15.45 -0.41 -3.86
C ARG A 120 15.46 -1.62 -2.93
N VAL A 121 16.37 -1.61 -1.97
CA VAL A 121 16.32 -2.44 -0.76
C VAL A 121 16.72 -1.54 0.40
N VAL A 122 15.80 -1.34 1.33
CA VAL A 122 16.00 -0.49 2.53
C VAL A 122 15.52 -1.26 3.75
N ALA A 123 16.22 -1.11 4.87
CA ALA A 123 15.76 -1.58 6.17
C ALA A 123 15.71 -0.42 7.17
N GLU A 124 14.60 -0.30 7.88
CA GLU A 124 14.39 0.73 8.89
C GLU A 124 13.66 0.18 10.10
N ARG A 125 13.70 0.90 11.21
CA ARG A 125 12.97 0.49 12.42
C ARG A 125 11.48 0.73 12.22
N GLY A 126 10.66 -0.23 12.66
CA GLY A 126 9.20 -0.08 12.69
C GLY A 126 8.74 1.00 13.69
N GLY A 127 7.43 1.17 13.80
CA GLY A 127 6.78 2.16 14.67
C GLY A 127 6.46 3.49 14.02
N GLN A 128 7.17 3.85 12.97
CA GLN A 128 6.78 4.95 12.09
C GLN A 128 5.92 4.41 10.93
N GLU A 129 5.14 5.31 10.35
CA GLU A 129 4.52 5.07 9.04
C GLU A 129 5.65 4.96 8.03
N THR A 130 5.91 3.75 7.52
CA THR A 130 7.01 3.47 6.58
C THR A 130 6.66 3.91 5.15
N ARG A 131 5.49 4.52 4.95
CA ARG A 131 4.97 4.94 3.65
C ARG A 131 5.43 6.36 3.29
N ALA A 132 5.89 6.52 2.06
CA ALA A 132 5.97 7.83 1.40
C ALA A 132 4.64 8.15 0.70
N PRO A 133 4.20 9.41 0.61
CA PRO A 133 2.95 9.76 -0.08
C PRO A 133 2.88 9.09 -1.46
N THR A 134 1.78 8.36 -1.70
CA THR A 134 1.58 7.57 -2.92
C THR A 134 0.81 8.41 -3.94
N SER A 135 1.39 8.65 -5.11
CA SER A 135 0.67 9.28 -6.23
C SER A 135 -0.34 8.30 -6.81
N VAL A 136 -1.63 8.55 -6.59
CA VAL A 136 -2.71 7.69 -7.10
C VAL A 136 -2.98 8.02 -8.57
N ALA A 137 -2.43 7.21 -9.49
CA ALA A 137 -2.66 7.38 -10.93
C ALA A 137 -4.12 7.09 -11.32
N ARG A 138 -4.61 7.69 -12.41
CA ARG A 138 -5.89 7.33 -13.01
C ARG A 138 -5.82 5.92 -13.62
N ALA A 139 -6.93 5.19 -13.55
CA ALA A 139 -7.00 3.82 -14.07
C ALA A 139 -6.80 3.76 -15.60
N ASP A 140 -7.18 4.81 -16.32
CA ASP A 140 -7.03 4.95 -17.77
C ASP A 140 -5.62 5.40 -18.21
N SER A 141 -4.70 5.58 -17.26
CA SER A 141 -3.32 6.00 -17.51
C SER A 141 -3.19 7.40 -18.13
N THR A 142 -4.22 8.25 -18.03
CA THR A 142 -4.10 9.70 -18.25
C THR A 142 -3.45 10.36 -17.03
N PRO A 143 -2.74 11.50 -17.20
CA PRO A 143 -2.22 12.27 -16.08
C PRO A 143 -3.32 12.64 -15.08
N ARG A 144 -2.95 12.63 -13.81
CA ARG A 144 -3.83 13.03 -12.71
C ARG A 144 -3.84 14.54 -12.58
N GLU A 145 -5.00 15.12 -12.31
CA GLU A 145 -5.14 16.55 -12.02
C GLU A 145 -5.35 16.77 -10.52
N GLU A 146 -4.99 17.95 -10.00
CA GLU A 146 -5.20 18.32 -8.58
C GLU A 146 -6.69 18.35 -8.19
N THR A 147 -7.58 18.49 -9.17
CA THR A 147 -9.03 18.47 -8.94
C THR A 147 -9.60 17.05 -8.84
N ASP A 148 -8.83 16.02 -9.17
CA ASP A 148 -9.31 14.64 -9.14
C ASP A 148 -9.72 14.23 -7.73
N ILE A 149 -10.73 13.37 -7.66
CA ILE A 149 -11.21 12.82 -6.40
C ILE A 149 -10.53 11.47 -6.17
N ILE A 150 -9.77 11.40 -5.09
CA ILE A 150 -9.13 10.18 -4.61
C ILE A 150 -10.09 9.48 -3.66
N ALA A 151 -10.36 8.21 -3.94
CA ALA A 151 -11.10 7.33 -3.06
C ALA A 151 -10.16 6.32 -2.40
N ARG A 152 -10.39 6.03 -1.13
CA ARG A 152 -9.72 4.99 -0.35
C ARG A 152 -10.75 4.07 0.26
N VAL A 153 -10.69 2.79 -0.11
CA VAL A 153 -11.55 1.73 0.42
C VAL A 153 -10.75 0.88 1.39
N HIS A 154 -11.25 0.73 2.62
CA HIS A 154 -10.68 -0.14 3.63
C HIS A 154 -11.45 -1.45 3.72
N LEU A 155 -10.72 -2.56 3.76
CA LEU A 155 -11.27 -3.88 3.95
C LEU A 155 -10.53 -4.62 5.06
N ARG A 156 -11.26 -5.45 5.78
CA ARG A 156 -10.71 -6.41 6.75
C ARG A 156 -11.06 -7.81 6.30
N LEU A 157 -10.06 -8.55 5.83
CA LEU A 157 -10.23 -9.91 5.32
C LEU A 157 -9.81 -10.93 6.41
N PRO A 158 -10.67 -11.91 6.78
CA PRO A 158 -10.35 -12.90 7.80
C PRO A 158 -9.44 -14.01 7.23
N VAL A 159 -8.25 -13.60 6.76
CA VAL A 159 -7.21 -14.46 6.20
C VAL A 159 -5.85 -13.93 6.65
N ALA A 160 -4.93 -14.83 6.97
CA ALA A 160 -3.57 -14.47 7.36
C ALA A 160 -2.63 -14.23 6.16
N ASP A 161 -2.89 -14.97 5.08
CA ASP A 161 -2.04 -15.06 3.90
C ASP A 161 -2.30 -13.92 2.91
N LEU A 162 -1.23 -13.22 2.54
CA LEU A 162 -1.29 -12.08 1.61
C LEU A 162 -1.75 -12.50 0.21
N ASN A 163 -1.37 -13.69 -0.25
CA ASN A 163 -1.78 -14.19 -1.56
C ASN A 163 -3.29 -14.42 -1.64
N THR A 164 -3.86 -15.04 -0.60
CA THR A 164 -5.29 -15.23 -0.43
C THR A 164 -6.02 -13.89 -0.29
N ALA A 165 -5.45 -12.94 0.45
CA ALA A 165 -6.01 -11.59 0.58
C ALA A 165 -6.06 -10.87 -0.78
N LEU A 166 -4.98 -10.97 -1.58
CA LEU A 166 -4.96 -10.46 -2.96
C LEU A 166 -6.10 -11.08 -3.77
N ASP A 167 -6.21 -12.41 -3.81
CA ASP A 167 -7.25 -13.09 -4.60
C ASP A 167 -8.67 -12.62 -4.22
N ARG A 168 -8.93 -12.40 -2.93
CA ARG A 168 -10.22 -11.93 -2.45
C ARG A 168 -10.51 -10.47 -2.79
N CYS A 169 -9.50 -9.61 -2.88
CA CYS A 169 -9.72 -8.20 -3.19
C CYS A 169 -9.71 -7.88 -4.70
N LEU A 170 -9.20 -8.77 -5.56
CA LEU A 170 -9.11 -8.52 -7.01
C LEU A 170 -10.43 -8.13 -7.70
N PRO A 171 -11.58 -8.77 -7.41
CA PRO A 171 -12.85 -8.33 -8.00
C PRO A 171 -13.18 -6.87 -7.65
N LEU A 172 -12.87 -6.44 -6.43
CA LEU A 172 -13.11 -5.07 -5.97
C LEU A 172 -12.13 -4.09 -6.61
N VAL A 173 -10.85 -4.46 -6.72
CA VAL A 173 -9.83 -3.69 -7.46
C VAL A 173 -10.31 -3.37 -8.87
N ALA A 174 -10.81 -4.37 -9.59
CA ALA A 174 -11.34 -4.17 -10.94
C ALA A 174 -12.62 -3.31 -10.94
N SER A 175 -13.55 -3.56 -10.00
CA SER A 175 -14.83 -2.85 -9.91
C SER A 175 -14.65 -1.34 -9.71
N ILE A 176 -13.76 -0.94 -8.80
CA ILE A 176 -13.54 0.48 -8.45
C ILE A 176 -12.45 1.14 -9.30
N GLY A 177 -11.74 0.37 -10.14
CA GLY A 177 -10.60 0.86 -10.90
C GLY A 177 -9.45 1.29 -10.01
N ALA A 178 -9.12 0.48 -8.99
CA ALA A 178 -8.04 0.81 -8.07
C ALA A 178 -6.68 0.80 -8.79
N SER A 179 -5.91 1.85 -8.55
CA SER A 179 -4.54 2.01 -9.03
C SER A 179 -3.51 1.71 -7.96
N VAL A 180 -3.93 1.60 -6.68
CA VAL A 180 -3.07 1.21 -5.57
C VAL A 180 -3.76 0.12 -4.76
N ILE A 181 -3.00 -0.92 -4.41
CA ILE A 181 -3.41 -2.03 -3.56
C ILE A 181 -2.41 -2.08 -2.41
N GLN A 182 -2.88 -1.97 -1.19
CA GLN A 182 -2.07 -2.14 0.03
C GLN A 182 -2.67 -3.28 0.83
N ILE A 183 -1.85 -4.23 1.27
CA ILE A 183 -2.27 -5.31 2.14
C ILE A 183 -1.25 -5.48 3.25
N VAL A 184 -1.72 -5.51 4.50
CA VAL A 184 -0.89 -5.78 5.68
C VAL A 184 -1.50 -6.97 6.42
N SER A 185 -0.69 -7.99 6.65
CA SER A 185 -1.04 -9.07 7.58
C SER A 185 -0.98 -8.50 9.00
N SER A 186 -2.07 -8.62 9.73
CA SER A 186 -2.26 -8.07 11.06
C SER A 186 -2.78 -9.13 12.01
N ARG A 187 -2.32 -9.05 13.25
CA ARG A 187 -2.85 -9.84 14.36
C ARG A 187 -3.25 -8.87 15.47
N PRO A 188 -4.54 -8.81 15.85
CA PRO A 188 -4.94 -7.95 16.95
C PRO A 188 -4.31 -8.49 18.24
N ALA A 189 -3.79 -7.58 19.08
CA ALA A 189 -3.23 -7.97 20.37
C ALA A 189 -4.29 -8.71 21.21
N GLY A 190 -3.96 -9.93 21.65
CA GLY A 190 -4.84 -10.73 22.50
C GLY A 190 -5.90 -11.56 21.77
N LEU A 191 -5.94 -11.55 20.42
CA LEU A 191 -6.82 -12.43 19.64
C LEU A 191 -6.01 -13.52 18.90
N PRO A 192 -6.58 -14.74 18.77
CA PRO A 192 -5.94 -15.83 18.05
C PRO A 192 -6.08 -15.71 16.53
N GLU A 193 -7.01 -14.88 16.05
CA GLU A 193 -7.33 -14.77 14.62
C GLU A 193 -6.41 -13.75 13.93
N GLU A 194 -5.80 -14.19 12.84
CA GLU A 194 -5.04 -13.35 11.92
C GLU A 194 -5.95 -12.86 10.79
N PHE A 195 -5.76 -11.61 10.40
CA PHE A 195 -6.54 -10.97 9.34
C PHE A 195 -5.62 -10.09 8.48
N CYS A 196 -6.06 -9.78 7.27
CA CYS A 196 -5.38 -8.82 6.42
C CYS A 196 -6.18 -7.52 6.37
N GLU A 197 -5.51 -6.41 6.67
CA GLU A 197 -6.01 -5.07 6.36
C GLU A 197 -5.67 -4.74 4.92
N VAL A 198 -6.68 -4.35 4.16
CA VAL A 198 -6.53 -3.96 2.77
C VAL A 198 -6.93 -2.50 2.61
N ALA A 199 -6.15 -1.73 1.87
CA ALA A 199 -6.55 -0.43 1.37
C ALA A 199 -6.42 -0.39 -0.15
N LEU A 200 -7.49 0.01 -0.82
CA LEU A 200 -7.54 0.17 -2.27
C LEU A 200 -7.73 1.66 -2.58
N LEU A 201 -6.88 2.22 -3.44
CA LEU A 201 -7.01 3.63 -3.84
C LEU A 201 -7.29 3.76 -5.34
N SER A 202 -8.21 4.64 -5.68
CA SER A 202 -8.58 4.97 -7.07
C SER A 202 -8.69 6.48 -7.24
N ALA A 203 -8.26 7.00 -8.39
CA ALA A 203 -8.48 8.39 -8.79
C ALA A 203 -9.64 8.48 -9.79
N THR A 204 -10.58 9.38 -9.53
CA THR A 204 -11.70 9.68 -10.43
C THR A 204 -11.59 11.12 -10.92
N PRO A 205 -11.64 11.37 -12.25
CA PRO A 205 -11.64 12.72 -12.79
C PRO A 205 -12.78 13.57 -12.22
N ALA A 206 -12.46 14.83 -11.89
CA ALA A 206 -13.47 15.84 -11.61
C ALA A 206 -14.27 16.19 -12.88
N ILE A 207 -15.49 16.71 -12.68
CA ILE A 207 -16.27 17.33 -13.74
C ILE A 207 -15.94 18.83 -13.77
N ASP A 208 -15.73 19.39 -14.95
CA ASP A 208 -15.41 20.81 -15.11
C ASP A 208 -16.45 21.71 -14.42
N GLY A 209 -15.98 22.58 -13.53
CA GLY A 209 -16.82 23.51 -12.76
C GLY A 209 -17.65 22.86 -11.65
N GLU A 210 -17.46 21.56 -11.37
CA GLU A 210 -18.09 20.89 -10.24
C GLU A 210 -17.48 21.37 -8.92
N ALA A 211 -18.33 21.75 -7.97
CA ALA A 211 -17.88 22.05 -6.62
C ALA A 211 -17.43 20.77 -5.89
N ALA A 212 -16.50 20.90 -4.95
CA ALA A 212 -15.89 19.77 -4.25
C ALA A 212 -16.94 18.84 -3.60
N GLU A 213 -17.83 19.36 -2.75
CA GLU A 213 -18.84 18.55 -2.04
C GLU A 213 -19.75 17.74 -2.99
N PRO A 214 -20.39 18.34 -4.02
CA PRO A 214 -21.13 17.57 -5.02
C PRO A 214 -20.30 16.47 -5.70
N GLY A 215 -19.04 16.77 -6.03
CA GLY A 215 -18.11 15.79 -6.60
C GLY A 215 -17.82 14.63 -5.66
N LEU A 216 -17.50 14.91 -4.39
CA LEU A 216 -17.26 13.90 -3.37
C LEU A 216 -18.47 12.98 -3.21
N ARG A 217 -19.68 13.56 -3.11
CA ARG A 217 -20.93 12.80 -2.99
C ARG A 217 -21.19 11.92 -4.22
N ARG A 218 -20.96 12.44 -5.43
CA ARG A 218 -21.11 11.69 -6.69
C ARG A 218 -20.19 10.48 -6.72
N VAL A 219 -18.90 10.67 -6.43
CA VAL A 219 -17.91 9.59 -6.43
C VAL A 219 -18.21 8.58 -5.33
N ALA A 220 -18.51 9.03 -4.11
CA ALA A 220 -18.85 8.15 -3.00
C ALA A 220 -20.12 7.33 -3.28
N THR A 221 -21.17 7.93 -3.84
CA THR A 221 -22.41 7.22 -4.20
C THR A 221 -22.17 6.14 -5.25
N LYS A 222 -21.38 6.46 -6.29
CA LYS A 222 -21.00 5.49 -7.33
C LYS A 222 -20.27 4.29 -6.71
N LEU A 223 -19.24 4.56 -5.90
CA LEU A 223 -18.44 3.53 -5.26
C LEU A 223 -19.25 2.73 -4.23
N ALA A 224 -20.12 3.39 -3.45
CA ALA A 224 -21.03 2.72 -2.52
C ALA A 224 -21.89 1.68 -3.23
N GLY A 225 -22.49 2.03 -4.39
CA GLY A 225 -23.26 1.09 -5.20
C GLY A 225 -22.43 -0.10 -5.72
N GLN A 226 -21.16 0.11 -6.05
CA GLN A 226 -20.25 -0.95 -6.49
C GLN A 226 -19.77 -1.86 -5.34
N LEU A 227 -19.67 -1.30 -4.14
CA LEU A 227 -19.23 -1.99 -2.92
C LEU A 227 -20.40 -2.58 -2.13
N GLY A 228 -21.64 -2.26 -2.51
CA GLY A 228 -22.86 -2.63 -1.80
C GLY A 228 -23.02 -1.93 -0.45
N LEU A 229 -22.42 -0.75 -0.27
CA LEU A 229 -22.59 0.11 0.89
C LEU A 229 -23.86 0.96 0.76
N ASP A 230 -24.40 1.40 1.89
CA ASP A 230 -25.50 2.36 1.92
C ASP A 230 -24.99 3.78 1.56
N PRO A 231 -25.40 4.37 0.41
CA PRO A 231 -25.00 5.73 0.06
C PRO A 231 -25.61 6.80 0.99
N ASP A 232 -26.70 6.49 1.71
CA ASP A 232 -27.33 7.42 2.64
C ASP A 232 -26.52 7.57 3.94
N ALA A 233 -25.60 6.64 4.21
CA ALA A 233 -24.63 6.74 5.29
C ALA A 233 -23.45 7.68 4.98
N PHE A 234 -23.47 8.38 3.83
CA PHE A 234 -22.42 9.31 3.45
C PHE A 234 -22.44 10.59 4.28
N GLU A 235 -21.33 10.84 4.95
CA GLU A 235 -21.07 12.03 5.74
C GLU A 235 -19.95 12.86 5.13
N ILE A 236 -20.04 14.19 5.30
CA ILE A 236 -18.96 15.11 4.95
C ILE A 236 -18.34 15.65 6.23
N ARG A 237 -17.02 15.66 6.28
CA ARG A 237 -16.19 16.11 7.39
C ARG A 237 -15.20 17.16 6.89
N GLY A 238 -14.78 18.07 7.76
CA GLY A 238 -13.81 19.13 7.42
C GLY A 238 -14.43 20.40 6.84
N THR A 239 -13.59 21.31 6.36
CA THR A 239 -13.98 22.61 5.78
C THR A 239 -13.04 23.00 4.65
N GLY A 240 -13.54 23.77 3.66
CA GLY A 240 -12.73 24.31 2.56
C GLY A 240 -12.11 23.19 1.69
N ASP A 241 -10.79 23.26 1.49
CA ASP A 241 -10.04 22.31 0.66
C ASP A 241 -9.70 21.00 1.40
N VAL A 242 -10.11 20.87 2.67
CA VAL A 242 -9.87 19.69 3.53
C VAL A 242 -11.15 18.87 3.71
N LEU A 243 -12.10 18.98 2.78
CA LEU A 243 -13.33 18.20 2.81
C LEU A 243 -13.04 16.73 2.55
N ILE A 244 -13.50 15.88 3.47
CA ILE A 244 -13.44 14.43 3.36
C ILE A 244 -14.87 13.90 3.40
N GLY A 245 -15.25 13.13 2.39
CA GLY A 245 -16.46 12.32 2.41
C GLY A 245 -16.17 10.94 3.00
N ALA A 246 -17.06 10.41 3.82
CA ALA A 246 -16.89 9.11 4.47
C ALA A 246 -18.18 8.29 4.48
N ILE A 247 -18.05 6.98 4.28
CA ILE A 247 -19.06 5.97 4.62
C ILE A 247 -18.33 4.95 5.49
N GLU A 248 -18.76 4.77 6.74
CA GLU A 248 -18.13 3.87 7.72
C GLU A 248 -19.14 2.85 8.23
N ASN A 249 -18.83 1.56 8.12
CA ASN A 249 -19.65 0.51 8.69
C ASN A 249 -19.32 0.34 10.18
N ALA A 250 -20.24 0.76 11.05
CA ALA A 250 -20.07 0.73 12.51
C ALA A 250 -19.97 -0.69 13.12
N THR A 251 -20.30 -1.73 12.36
CA THR A 251 -20.31 -3.11 12.84
C THR A 251 -19.52 -4.01 11.91
N TRP A 252 -18.27 -4.30 12.27
CA TRP A 252 -17.54 -5.45 11.74
C TRP A 252 -18.24 -6.72 12.23
N ASN A 253 -18.80 -7.48 11.29
CA ASN A 253 -19.36 -8.79 11.56
C ASN A 253 -18.50 -9.81 10.81
N SER A 254 -17.78 -10.66 11.53
CA SER A 254 -16.83 -11.64 10.96
C SER A 254 -17.48 -12.67 10.04
N GLY A 255 -18.82 -12.72 9.99
CA GLY A 255 -19.62 -13.50 9.04
C GLY A 255 -20.31 -12.69 7.93
N ALA A 256 -20.07 -11.38 7.82
CA ALA A 256 -20.65 -10.57 6.74
C ALA A 256 -20.04 -10.92 5.38
N GLU A 257 -20.89 -11.00 4.36
CA GLU A 257 -20.47 -11.23 2.97
C GLU A 257 -19.66 -10.04 2.40
N GLN A 258 -19.74 -8.87 3.03
CA GLN A 258 -19.03 -7.66 2.61
C GLN A 258 -17.88 -7.32 3.58
N PRO A 259 -16.61 -7.44 3.15
CA PRO A 259 -15.45 -7.14 4.00
C PRO A 259 -15.10 -5.65 4.08
N VAL A 260 -15.94 -4.76 3.52
CA VAL A 260 -15.65 -3.32 3.42
C VAL A 260 -16.01 -2.62 4.73
N GLU A 261 -15.00 -2.06 5.38
CA GLU A 261 -15.16 -1.35 6.65
C GLU A 261 -15.44 0.15 6.44
N ALA A 262 -14.78 0.76 5.45
CA ALA A 262 -14.95 2.17 5.18
C ALA A 262 -14.62 2.53 3.73
N LEU A 263 -15.25 3.60 3.26
CA LEU A 263 -14.92 4.33 2.04
C LEU A 263 -14.69 5.80 2.40
N TYR A 264 -13.53 6.33 2.05
CA TYR A 264 -13.21 7.74 2.17
C TYR A 264 -12.96 8.35 0.79
N VAL A 265 -13.36 9.60 0.60
CA VAL A 265 -13.09 10.37 -0.62
C VAL A 265 -12.59 11.76 -0.27
N ARG A 266 -11.60 12.26 -1.02
CA ARG A 266 -11.04 13.62 -0.88
C ARG A 266 -10.57 14.12 -2.26
N VAL A 267 -10.58 15.43 -2.45
CA VAL A 267 -9.94 16.06 -3.62
C VAL A 267 -8.43 16.03 -3.46
N ASP A 268 -7.72 15.85 -4.57
CA ASP A 268 -6.27 15.89 -4.73
C ASP A 268 -5.48 14.78 -4.05
N ASP A 269 -5.76 14.37 -2.81
CA ASP A 269 -4.86 13.47 -2.09
C ASP A 269 -5.58 12.31 -1.39
N ASP A 270 -4.80 11.31 -0.99
CA ASP A 270 -5.23 10.22 -0.12
C ASP A 270 -6.01 10.81 1.08
N PRO A 271 -7.30 10.44 1.25
CA PRO A 271 -8.17 11.05 2.24
C PRO A 271 -7.69 10.85 3.68
N LEU A 272 -6.81 9.88 3.95
CA LEU A 272 -6.28 9.61 5.29
C LEU A 272 -4.82 10.02 5.45
N TYR A 273 -4.19 10.61 4.43
CA TYR A 273 -2.86 11.17 4.59
C TYR A 273 -2.96 12.54 5.27
N GLN A 274 -2.22 12.69 6.37
CA GLN A 274 -2.10 13.93 7.12
C GLN A 274 -0.66 14.43 6.95
N ASP A 275 -0.51 15.65 6.41
CA ASP A 275 0.78 16.36 6.34
C ASP A 275 1.31 16.76 7.73
#